data_AF-A0A956N0F9-F1
#
_entry.id   AF-A0A956N0F9-F1
#
_cell.length_a   1.000
_cell.length_b   1.000
_cell.length_c   1.000
_cell.angle_alpha   90.00
_cell.angle_beta   90.00
_cell.angle_gamma   90.00
#
_symmetry.space_group_name_H-M   'P 1'
#
loop_
_entity.id
_entity.type
_entity.pdbx_description
1 polymer ?
#
loop_
_entity_poly.entity_id
_entity_poly.type
_entity_poly.pdbx_seq_one_letter_code
_entity_poly.pdbx_strand_id
1 'polypeptide(L)' 'ADKSIMNDGDLLPKNTSILRVTYDSDKELVRKYDVSVQHTFVLVDKTGKEIKKWTGGNIDTILSNL' A
#
# COMPACT_ATOMS: atom_id res chain seq x y z
N ALA A 1 12.02 -3.71 -4.78
CA ALA A 1 10.54 -3.64 -4.87
C ALA A 1 10.07 -2.19 -4.85
N ASP A 2 10.63 -1.39 -3.95
CA ASP A 2 10.47 0.08 -3.79
C ASP A 2 10.70 0.93 -5.07
N LYS A 3 11.76 0.69 -5.85
CA LYS A 3 12.04 1.48 -7.07
C LYS A 3 10.92 1.47 -8.12
N SER A 4 10.28 0.33 -8.37
CA SER A 4 9.23 0.22 -9.41
C SER A 4 7.93 0.92 -9.00
N ILE A 5 7.59 0.94 -7.71
CA ILE A 5 6.35 1.60 -7.25
C ILE A 5 6.50 3.14 -7.33
N MET A 6 7.70 3.65 -7.07
CA MET A 6 7.98 5.09 -7.17
C MET A 6 8.18 5.56 -8.61
N ASN A 7 8.67 4.70 -9.50
CA ASN A 7 8.94 5.04 -10.89
C ASN A 7 7.72 4.85 -11.82
N ASP A 8 6.89 3.84 -11.54
CA ASP A 8 5.72 3.47 -12.36
C ASP A 8 4.39 3.93 -11.75
N GLY A 9 4.42 4.93 -10.85
CA GLY A 9 3.22 5.49 -10.23
C GLY A 9 2.21 6.09 -11.24
N ASP A 10 2.65 6.38 -12.46
CA ASP A 10 1.80 6.86 -13.56
C ASP A 10 0.85 5.76 -14.10
N LEU A 11 1.13 4.48 -13.85
CA LEU A 11 0.27 3.36 -14.22
C LEU A 11 -0.96 3.22 -13.32
N LEU A 12 -1.00 3.94 -12.19
CA LEU A 12 -2.11 3.88 -11.26
C LEU A 12 -3.28 4.72 -11.81
N PRO A 13 -4.53 4.33 -11.50
CA PRO A 13 -5.68 5.14 -11.85
C PRO A 13 -5.49 6.57 -11.32
N LYS A 14 -5.89 7.59 -12.09
CA LYS A 14 -5.72 9.02 -11.74
C LYS A 14 -6.31 9.43 -10.38
N ASN A 15 -7.13 8.57 -9.79
CA ASN A 15 -7.77 8.80 -8.50
C ASN A 15 -7.21 7.88 -7.37
N THR A 16 -6.02 7.32 -7.57
CA THR A 16 -5.33 6.47 -6.59
C THR A 16 -4.09 7.18 -6.07
N SER A 17 -3.90 7.18 -4.76
CA SER A 17 -2.69 7.72 -4.11
C SER A 17 -1.96 6.59 -3.39
N ILE A 18 -0.64 6.50 -3.56
CA ILE A 18 0.20 5.59 -2.79
C ILE A 18 0.85 6.35 -1.65
N LEU A 19 0.57 5.91 -0.44
CA LEU A 19 1.27 6.36 0.75
C LEU A 19 2.32 5.33 1.15
N ARG A 20 3.60 5.69 1.05
CA ARG A 20 4.68 4.89 1.62
C ARG A 20 4.83 5.24 3.09
N VAL A 21 4.49 4.29 3.95
CA VAL A 21 4.71 4.39 5.40
C VAL A 21 5.96 3.62 5.81
N THR A 22 6.61 4.10 6.86
CA THR A 22 7.76 3.42 7.47
C THR A 22 7.31 2.71 8.73
N TYR A 23 7.43 1.39 8.75
CA TYR A 23 6.98 0.55 9.86
C TYR A 23 7.45 1.04 11.25
N ASP A 24 8.68 1.57 11.32
CA ASP A 24 9.29 2.03 12.57
C ASP A 24 8.70 3.35 13.11
N SER A 25 8.28 4.25 12.21
CA SER A 25 7.76 5.58 12.58
C SER A 25 6.23 5.61 12.71
N ASP A 26 5.52 4.85 11.87
CA ASP A 26 4.06 4.95 11.72
C ASP A 26 3.31 3.93 12.58
N LYS A 27 3.63 3.87 13.88
CA LYS A 27 3.07 2.87 14.81
C LYS A 27 1.54 2.87 14.90
N GLU A 28 0.90 4.02 14.69
CA GLU A 28 -0.57 4.12 14.67
C GLU A 28 -1.17 3.42 13.45
N LEU A 29 -0.59 3.61 12.25
CA LEU A 29 -1.09 2.98 11.02
C LEU A 29 -0.80 1.48 11.01
N VAL A 30 0.38 1.09 11.51
CA VAL A 30 0.75 -0.32 11.71
C VAL A 30 -0.27 -1.03 12.61
N ARG A 31 -0.65 -0.41 13.73
CA ARG A 31 -1.69 -0.94 14.63
C ARG A 31 -3.08 -0.90 14.00
N LYS A 32 -3.45 0.20 13.34
CA LYS A 32 -4.79 0.41 12.76
C LYS A 32 -5.13 -0.62 11.68
N TYR A 33 -4.14 -1.01 10.87
CA TYR A 33 -4.30 -1.98 9.79
C TYR A 33 -3.73 -3.36 10.12
N ASP A 34 -3.36 -3.61 11.38
CA ASP A 34 -2.82 -4.88 11.86
C ASP A 34 -1.69 -5.39 10.93
N VAL A 35 -0.71 -4.52 10.68
CA VAL A 35 0.46 -4.82 9.86
C VAL A 35 1.51 -5.46 10.77
N SER A 36 1.74 -6.75 10.62
CA SER A 36 2.69 -7.50 11.49
C SER A 36 4.01 -7.84 10.79
N VAL A 37 4.13 -7.57 9.49
CA VAL A 37 5.30 -7.91 8.67
C VAL A 37 5.59 -6.82 7.64
N GLN A 38 6.86 -6.66 7.27
CA GLN A 38 7.22 -6.03 6.00
C GLN A 38 7.09 -7.10 4.89
N HIS A 39 6.73 -6.85 3.65
CA HIS A 39 6.29 -5.65 2.95
C HIS A 39 4.78 -5.73 2.71
N THR A 40 3.96 -5.24 3.64
CA THR A 40 2.49 -5.30 3.51
C THR A 40 1.95 -4.11 2.73
N PHE A 41 1.01 -4.39 1.83
CA PHE A 41 0.19 -3.40 1.15
C PHE A 41 -1.22 -3.43 1.73
N VAL A 42 -1.78 -2.25 1.95
CA VAL A 42 -3.14 -2.07 2.46
C VAL A 42 -3.86 -1.13 1.50
N LEU A 43 -4.89 -1.63 0.85
CA LEU A 43 -5.80 -0.85 0.03
C LEU A 43 -6.92 -0.33 0.93
N VAL A 44 -7.09 0.99 0.92
CA VAL A 44 -8.11 1.68 1.71
C VAL A 44 -9.04 2.48 0.81
N ASP A 45 -10.30 2.59 1.21
CA ASP A 45 -11.27 3.49 0.59
C ASP A 45 -10.97 4.97 0.91
N LYS A 46 -11.67 5.90 0.25
CA LYS A 46 -11.63 7.35 0.53
C LYS A 46 -11.85 7.71 2.01
N THR A 47 -12.53 6.85 2.76
CA THR A 47 -12.78 7.00 4.21
C THR A 47 -11.65 6.46 5.10
N GLY A 48 -10.62 5.84 4.52
CA GLY A 48 -9.55 5.16 5.25
C GLY A 48 -9.95 3.77 5.78
N LYS A 49 -11.09 3.23 5.34
CA LYS A 49 -11.52 1.86 5.66
C LYS A 49 -10.71 0.87 4.82
N GLU A 50 -10.15 -0.15 5.46
CA GLU A 50 -9.47 -1.26 4.77
C GLU A 50 -10.45 -1.97 3.82
N ILE A 51 -10.09 -2.03 2.54
CA ILE A 51 -10.78 -2.83 1.51
C ILE A 51 -10.05 -4.17 1.37
N LYS A 52 -8.72 -4.13 1.30
CA LYS A 52 -7.89 -5.32 1.03
C LYS A 52 -6.50 -5.16 1.64
N LYS A 53 -5.91 -6.27 2.07
CA LYS A 53 -4.54 -6.32 2.61
C LYS A 53 -3.82 -7.55 2.07
N TRP A 54 -2.58 -7.37 1.63
CA TRP A 54 -1.74 -8.48 1.14
C TRP A 54 -0.27 -8.22 1.44
N THR A 55 0.51 -9.30 1.55
CA THR A 55 1.94 -9.24 1.86
C THR A 55 2.76 -9.52 0.61
N GLY A 56 3.68 -8.60 0.29
CA GLY A 56 4.57 -8.71 -0.86
C GLY A 56 3.88 -8.43 -2.20
N GLY A 57 4.69 -8.25 -3.24
CA GLY A 57 4.22 -7.93 -4.58
C GLY A 57 5.00 -6.80 -5.23
N ASN A 58 4.86 -6.69 -6.55
CA ASN A 58 5.36 -5.56 -7.35
C ASN A 58 4.19 -4.67 -7.79
N ILE A 59 4.45 -3.63 -8.57
CA ILE A 59 3.41 -2.73 -9.11
C ILE A 59 2.29 -3.51 -9.84
N ASP A 60 2.64 -4.56 -10.58
CA ASP A 60 1.68 -5.44 -11.26
C ASP A 60 0.71 -6.14 -10.29
N THR A 61 1.23 -6.59 -9.14
CA THR A 61 0.43 -7.18 -8.07
C THR A 61 -0.52 -6.13 -7.47
N ILE A 62 -0.07 -4.88 -7.34
CA ILE A 62 -0.92 -3.78 -6.87
C ILE A 62 -2.04 -3.53 -7.89
N LEU A 63 -1.71 -3.40 -9.17
CA LEU A 63 -2.67 -3.18 -10.25
C LEU A 63 -3.71 -4.29 -10.36
N SER A 64 -3.30 -5.55 -10.15
CA SER A 64 -4.23 -6.70 -10.14
C SER A 64 -5.15 -6.75 -8.91
N ASN A 65 -4.84 -5.98 -7.86
CA ASN A 65 -5.62 -5.95 -6.62
C ASN A 65 -6.46 -4.68 -6.44
N LEU A 66 -6.26 -3.66 -7.29
CA LEU A 66 -7.13 -2.49 -7.41
C LEU A 66 -8.46 -2.87 -8.06
#